data_AF-A0A424YY51-F1
#
_entry.id   AF-A0A424YY51-F1
#
_cell.length_a   1.000
_cell.length_b   1.000
_cell.length_c   1.000
_cell.angle_alpha   90.00
_cell.angle_beta   90.00
_cell.angle_gamma   90.00
#
_symmetry.space_group_name_H-M   'P 1'
#
loop_
_entity.id
_entity.type
_entity.pdbx_description
1 polymer ?
#
loop_
_entity_poly.entity_id
_entity_poly.type
_entity_poly.pdbx_seq_one_letter_code
_entity_poly.pdbx_strand_id
1 'polypeptide(L)' 'MAHTTTIPTTKVVRDRLKEYGQKGETYTDILTRLMDSVDKDEFMDRMYRRLEEKNQFVSLDEI' A
#
# COMPACT_ATOMS: atom_id res chain seq x y z
N MET A 1 -18.30 -10.78 13.56
CA MET A 1 -18.45 -11.19 12.14
C MET A 1 -18.22 -9.94 11.31
N ALA A 2 -17.28 -9.95 10.37
CA ALA A 2 -17.06 -8.79 9.51
C ALA A 2 -18.31 -8.57 8.65
N HIS A 3 -18.97 -7.43 8.81
CA HIS A 3 -20.13 -7.09 7.99
C HIS A 3 -19.65 -6.80 6.58
N THR A 4 -20.12 -7.57 5.60
CA THR A 4 -19.85 -7.30 4.18
C THR A 4 -20.53 -6.00 3.81
N THR A 5 -19.75 -5.03 3.32
CA THR A 5 -20.22 -3.73 2.85
C THR A 5 -20.16 -3.66 1.33
N THR A 6 -20.97 -2.79 0.74
CA THR A 6 -21.01 -2.61 -0.73
C THR A 6 -20.25 -1.35 -1.11
N ILE A 7 -19.33 -1.46 -2.07
CA ILE A 7 -18.62 -0.32 -2.64
C ILE A 7 -19.16 -0.10 -4.06
N PRO A 8 -19.80 1.05 -4.36
CA PRO A 8 -20.23 1.35 -5.71
C PRO A 8 -19.01 1.56 -6.61
N THR A 9 -19.00 0.89 -7.77
CA THR A 9 -17.92 0.98 -8.75
C THR A 9 -18.47 0.76 -10.16
N THR A 10 -17.69 1.09 -11.19
CA THR A 10 -18.08 0.86 -12.58
C THR A 10 -17.77 -0.57 -12.99
N LYS A 11 -18.49 -1.08 -14.02
CA LYS A 11 -18.23 -2.42 -14.59
C LYS A 11 -16.77 -2.55 -15.05
N VAL A 12 -16.24 -1.50 -15.67
CA VAL A 12 -14.85 -1.45 -16.17
C VAL A 12 -13.86 -1.66 -15.03
N VAL A 13 -14.03 -0.96 -13.91
CA VAL A 13 -13.14 -1.09 -12.74
C VAL A 13 -13.26 -2.49 -12.12
N ARG A 14 -14.48 -3.03 -11.99
CA ARG A 14 -14.70 -4.38 -11.47
C ARG A 14 -14.04 -5.44 -12.35
N ASP A 15 -14.14 -5.31 -13.66
CA ASP A 15 -13.57 -6.29 -14.59
C ASP A 15 -12.04 -6.21 -14.60
N ARG A 16 -11.48 -4.99 -14.53
CA ARG A 16 -10.03 -4.79 -14.30
C ARG A 16 -9.58 -5.37 -12.96
N LEU A 17 -10.38 -5.27 -11.90
CA LEU A 17 -10.04 -5.84 -10.59
C LEU A 17 -9.83 -7.36 -10.65
N LYS A 18 -10.56 -8.06 -11.53
CA LYS A 18 -10.38 -9.52 -11.73
C LYS A 18 -9.04 -9.87 -12.36
N GLU A 19 -8.47 -8.99 -13.19
CA GLU A 19 -7.16 -9.21 -13.82
C GLU A 19 -6.03 -9.24 -12.79
N TYR A 20 -6.23 -8.60 -11.62
CA TYR A 20 -5.29 -8.63 -10.51
C TYR A 20 -5.46 -9.87 -9.61
N GLY A 21 -6.51 -10.66 -9.79
CA GLY A 21 -6.78 -11.83 -8.96
C GLY A 21 -6.17 -13.13 -9.47
N GLN A 22 -5.87 -14.04 -8.55
CA GLN A 22 -5.49 -15.42 -8.85
C GLN A 22 -6.69 -16.37 -8.64
N LYS A 23 -6.57 -17.60 -9.18
CA LYS A 23 -7.64 -18.60 -9.10
C LYS A 23 -7.96 -18.92 -7.62
N GLY A 24 -9.17 -18.59 -7.19
CA GLY A 24 -9.66 -18.85 -5.83
C GLY A 24 -9.64 -17.62 -4.90
N GLU A 25 -9.09 -16.49 -5.34
CA GLU A 25 -9.11 -15.24 -4.56
C GLU A 25 -10.46 -14.53 -4.65
N THR A 26 -10.85 -13.89 -3.54
CA THR A 26 -12.02 -13.01 -3.48
C THR A 26 -11.64 -11.56 -3.81
N TYR A 27 -12.63 -10.72 -4.12
CA TYR A 27 -12.37 -9.28 -4.30
C TYR A 27 -11.77 -8.64 -3.05
N THR A 28 -12.13 -9.12 -1.86
CA THR A 28 -11.53 -8.64 -0.61
C THR A 28 -10.05 -8.96 -0.57
N ASP A 29 -9.63 -10.18 -0.92
CA ASP A 29 -8.22 -10.57 -0.92
C ASP A 29 -7.40 -9.73 -1.90
N ILE A 30 -7.95 -9.52 -3.11
CA ILE A 30 -7.32 -8.67 -4.14
C ILE A 30 -7.16 -7.24 -3.63
N LEU A 31 -8.21 -6.66 -3.04
CA LEU A 31 -8.19 -5.30 -2.50
C LEU A 31 -7.21 -5.17 -1.34
N THR A 32 -7.20 -6.12 -0.39
CA THR A 32 -6.25 -6.12 0.73
C THR A 32 -4.83 -6.16 0.23
N ARG A 33 -4.51 -7.05 -0.72
CA ARG A 33 -3.16 -7.14 -1.29
C ARG A 33 -2.72 -5.86 -2.02
N LEU A 34 -3.65 -5.21 -2.71
CA LEU A 34 -3.38 -3.91 -3.36
C LEU A 34 -3.13 -2.81 -2.31
N MET A 35 -3.92 -2.76 -1.24
CA MET A 35 -3.73 -1.81 -0.14
C MET A 35 -2.39 -2.04 0.56
N ASP A 36 -2.05 -3.27 0.90
CA ASP A 36 -0.77 -3.62 1.52
C ASP A 36 0.43 -3.22 0.67
N SER A 37 0.32 -3.34 -0.67
CA SER A 37 1.36 -2.91 -1.60
C SER A 37 1.56 -1.40 -1.57
N VAL A 38 0.46 -0.63 -1.61
CA VAL A 38 0.51 0.84 -1.57
C VAL A 38 1.04 1.32 -0.22
N ASP A 39 0.57 0.73 0.88
CA ASP A 39 1.02 1.06 2.24
C ASP A 39 2.52 0.81 2.39
N LYS A 40 3.02 -0.29 1.81
CA LYS A 40 4.45 -0.60 1.82
C LYS A 40 5.25 0.42 1.02
N ASP A 41 4.81 0.81 -0.17
CA ASP A 41 5.50 1.79 -1.00
C ASP A 41 5.51 3.17 -0.33
N GLU A 42 4.38 3.63 0.21
CA GLU A 42 4.31 4.89 0.96
C GLU A 42 5.12 4.87 2.26
N PHE A 43 5.19 3.71 2.93
CA PHE A 43 6.04 3.54 4.10
C PHE A 43 7.52 3.62 3.72
N MET A 44 7.93 2.96 2.63
CA MET A 44 9.30 3.01 2.13
C MET A 44 9.67 4.44 1.70
N ASP A 45 8.82 5.16 0.97
CA ASP A 45 9.06 6.56 0.58
C ASP A 45 9.22 7.48 1.80
N ARG A 46 8.38 7.33 2.82
CA ARG A 46 8.54 8.06 4.09
C ARG A 46 9.84 7.71 4.79
N MET A 47 10.27 6.46 4.71
CA MET A 47 11.50 6.00 5.34
C MET A 47 12.76 6.44 4.61
N TYR A 48 12.74 6.46 3.27
CA TYR A 48 13.81 7.01 2.45
C TYR A 48 13.99 8.52 2.68
N ARG A 49 12.90 9.31 2.79
CA ARG A 49 12.98 10.74 3.16
C ARG A 49 13.65 10.96 4.52
N ARG A 50 13.29 10.18 5.54
CA ARG A 50 13.94 10.25 6.86
C ARG A 50 15.40 9.79 6.85
N LEU A 51 15.78 8.88 5.94
CA LEU A 51 17.16 8.43 5.77
C LEU A 51 18.02 9.45 5.04
N GLU A 52 17.49 10.17 4.06
CA GLU A 52 18.15 11.34 3.44
C GLU A 52 18.42 12.44 4.46
N GLU A 53 17.48 12.71 5.37
CA GLU A 53 17.69 13.64 6.49
C GLU A 53 18.76 13.14 7.47
N LYS A 54 18.94 11.82 7.62
CA LYS A 54 19.94 11.23 8.53
C LYS A 54 21.40 11.49 8.12
N ASN A 55 21.66 11.74 6.84
CA ASN A 55 22.98 12.14 6.34
C ASN A 55 23.31 13.62 6.60
N GLN A 56 22.39 14.40 7.18
CA GLN A 56 22.62 15.80 7.55
C GLN A 56 22.99 15.98 9.03
N PHE A 57 23.00 14.90 9.84
CA PHE A 57 23.42 15.01 11.24
C PHE A 57 24.94 14.90 11.34
N VAL A 58 25.58 16.02 11.67
CA VAL A 58 26.96 16.06 12.13
C VAL A 58 26.99 15.62 13.59
N SER A 59 27.97 14.80 13.98
CA SER A 59 28.14 14.40 15.38
C SER A 59 28.49 15.61 16.24
N LEU A 60 27.86 15.74 17.41
CA LEU A 60 28.14 16.83 18.37
C LEU A 60 29.48 16.67 19.08
N ASP A 61 30.22 15.58 18.83
CA ASP A 61 31.58 15.37 19.36
C ASP A 61 32.66 16.22 18.65
N GLU A 62 32.29 17.00 17.63
CA GLU A 62 33.20 17.90 16.90
C GLU A 62 33.06 19.41 17.28
N ILE A 63 32.38 19.74 18.40
CA ILE A 63 32.32 21.11 18.95
C ILE A 63 33.11 21.22 20.25
#